data_AF-A0A0M5JTK1-F1
#
_entry.id   AF-A0A0M5JTK1-F1
#
_cell.length_a   1.000
_cell.length_b   1.000
_cell.length_c   1.000
_cell.angle_alpha   90.00
_cell.angle_beta   90.00
_cell.angle_gamma   90.00
#
_symmetry.space_group_name_H-M   'P 1'
#
loop_
_entity.id
_entity.type
_entity.pdbx_description
1 polymer ?
#
loop_
_entity_poly.entity_id
_entity_poly.type
_entity_poly.pdbx_seq_one_letter_code
_entity_poly.pdbx_strand_id
1 'polypeptide(L)'
;MRVRWSGKAKTELENTLDFWSENNKSDSYSEKIAIETEKVQKEIEEDPYFLAKYIEVDNVYQRIFFKGRFLLYYEIKGDSVIILRFRSTKQNPLF
;
A
#
# COMPACT_ATOMS: atom_id res chain seq x y z
N MET A 1 12.25 10.98 -0.21
CA MET A 1 11.33 10.91 -1.36
C MET A 1 9.99 11.55 -1.02
N ARG A 2 9.30 12.16 -1.97
CA ARG A 2 7.93 12.66 -1.77
C ARG A 2 6.92 11.60 -2.19
N VAL A 3 6.21 10.98 -1.24
CA VAL A 3 5.17 10.00 -1.56
C VAL A 3 3.85 10.70 -1.90
N ARG A 4 3.22 10.24 -2.99
CA ARG A 4 1.87 10.64 -3.40
C ARG A 4 1.05 9.38 -3.66
N TRP A 5 -0.24 9.46 -3.42
CA TRP A 5 -1.18 8.37 -3.71
C TRP A 5 -2.03 8.74 -4.91
N SER A 6 -2.16 7.81 -5.86
CA SER A 6 -3.15 7.91 -6.92
C SER A 6 -4.56 7.90 -6.33
N GLY A 7 -5.53 8.46 -7.04
CA GLY A 7 -6.94 8.42 -6.60
C GLY A 7 -7.42 6.98 -6.39
N LYS A 8 -7.01 6.06 -7.26
CA LYS A 8 -7.36 4.64 -7.14
C LYS A 8 -6.79 3.99 -5.88
N ALA A 9 -5.53 4.23 -5.56
CA ALA A 9 -4.91 3.68 -4.35
C ALA A 9 -5.57 4.22 -3.07
N LYS A 10 -5.98 5.50 -3.06
CA LYS A 10 -6.72 6.09 -1.92
C LYS A 10 -8.07 5.41 -1.73
N THR A 11 -8.86 5.31 -2.79
CA THR A 11 -10.16 4.62 -2.75
C THR A 11 -10.03 3.15 -2.36
N GLU A 12 -8.97 2.45 -2.80
CA GLU A 12 -8.72 1.07 -2.41
C GLU A 12 -8.37 0.91 -0.92
N LEU A 13 -7.61 1.86 -0.36
CA LEU A 13 -7.34 1.91 1.08
C LEU A 13 -8.64 2.20 1.84
N GLU A 14 -9.38 3.25 1.49
CA GLU A 14 -10.66 3.64 2.12
C GLU A 14 -11.64 2.46 2.13
N ASN A 15 -11.92 1.86 0.97
CA ASN A 15 -12.81 0.69 0.87
C ASN A 15 -12.34 -0.49 1.74
N THR A 16 -11.02 -0.66 1.90
CA THR A 16 -10.48 -1.73 2.75
C THR A 16 -10.73 -1.45 4.23
N LEU A 17 -10.54 -0.20 4.66
CA LEU A 17 -10.80 0.22 6.04
C LEU A 17 -12.31 0.07 6.36
N ASP A 18 -13.17 0.55 5.48
CA ASP A 18 -14.63 0.45 5.64
C ASP A 18 -15.07 -1.01 5.73
N PHE A 19 -14.59 -1.88 4.83
CA PHE A 19 -14.90 -3.31 4.83
C PHE A 19 -14.56 -3.97 6.18
N TRP A 20 -13.37 -3.71 6.73
CA TRP A 20 -12.94 -4.33 7.98
C TRP A 20 -13.67 -3.78 9.20
N SER A 21 -14.02 -2.49 9.18
CA SER A 21 -14.83 -1.86 10.22
C SER A 21 -16.24 -2.44 10.26
N GLU A 22 -16.89 -2.55 9.10
CA GLU A 22 -18.22 -3.13 8.95
C GLU A 22 -18.25 -4.62 9.32
N ASN A 23 -17.33 -5.41 8.76
CA ASN A 23 -17.29 -6.86 8.97
C ASN A 23 -17.00 -7.22 10.43
N ASN A 24 -16.11 -6.48 11.10
CA ASN A 24 -15.76 -6.74 12.49
C ASN A 24 -16.70 -6.03 13.48
N LYS A 25 -17.57 -5.13 13.00
CA LYS A 25 -18.40 -4.23 13.82
C LYS A 25 -17.55 -3.41 14.81
N SER A 26 -16.33 -3.08 14.41
CA SER A 26 -15.34 -2.39 15.23
C SER A 26 -14.20 -1.87 14.35
N ASP A 27 -13.74 -0.65 14.63
CA ASP A 27 -12.65 -0.01 13.89
C ASP A 27 -11.26 -0.50 14.30
N SER A 28 -11.13 -1.29 15.36
CA SER A 28 -9.82 -1.66 15.93
C SER A 28 -8.87 -2.31 14.93
N TYR A 29 -9.38 -3.07 13.96
CA TYR A 29 -8.54 -3.67 12.93
C TYR A 29 -8.23 -2.69 11.78
N SER A 30 -9.21 -1.90 11.36
CA SER A 30 -9.05 -0.84 10.36
C SER A 30 -8.03 0.22 10.82
N GLU A 31 -8.10 0.64 12.08
CA GLU A 31 -7.09 1.52 12.69
C GLU A 31 -5.69 0.93 12.61
N LYS A 32 -5.52 -0.39 12.87
CA LYS A 32 -4.22 -1.06 12.72
C LYS A 32 -3.75 -1.05 11.27
N ILE A 33 -4.65 -1.26 10.30
CA ILE A 33 -4.30 -1.16 8.88
C ILE A 33 -3.81 0.25 8.56
N ALA A 34 -4.53 1.29 8.99
CA ALA A 34 -4.16 2.68 8.76
C ALA A 34 -2.79 3.02 9.36
N ILE A 35 -2.54 2.65 10.61
CA ILE A 35 -1.25 2.85 11.30
C ILE A 35 -0.11 2.15 10.55
N GLU A 36 -0.28 0.88 10.18
CA GLU A 36 0.76 0.14 9.46
C GLU A 36 0.96 0.68 8.03
N THR A 37 -0.08 1.25 7.42
CA THR A 37 0.01 1.91 6.12
C THR A 37 0.81 3.21 6.21
N GLU A 38 0.61 4.01 7.27
CA GLU A 38 1.40 5.21 7.51
C GLU A 38 2.88 4.88 7.77
N LYS A 39 3.15 3.80 8.53
CA LYS A 39 4.52 3.33 8.79
C LYS A 39 5.23 2.95 7.49
N VAL A 40 4.62 2.10 6.66
CA VAL A 40 5.26 1.69 5.39
C VAL A 40 5.40 2.87 4.43
N GLN A 41 4.50 3.86 4.47
CA GLN A 41 4.70 5.09 3.69
C GLN A 41 5.98 5.83 4.14
N LYS A 42 6.20 6.02 5.44
CA LYS A 42 7.42 6.67 5.96
C LYS A 42 8.67 5.91 5.57
N GLU A 43 8.65 4.59 5.63
CA GLU A 43 9.76 3.74 5.17
C GLU A 43 10.05 3.96 3.67
N ILE A 44 9.02 4.09 2.83
CA ILE A 44 9.18 4.39 1.39
C ILE A 44 9.67 5.82 1.16
N GLU A 45 9.28 6.78 2.01
CA GLU A 45 9.79 8.15 1.96
C GLU A 45 11.30 8.20 2.25
N GLU A 46 11.79 7.35 3.15
CA GLU A 46 13.21 7.22 3.51
C GLU A 46 14.00 6.45 2.44
N ASP A 47 13.57 5.23 2.09
CA ASP A 47 14.19 4.39 1.06
C ASP A 47 13.12 3.61 0.29
N PRO A 48 12.76 4.05 -0.94
CA PRO A 48 11.72 3.41 -1.73
C PRO A 48 12.14 2.04 -2.30
N TYR A 49 13.40 1.64 -2.17
CA TYR A 49 13.88 0.33 -2.66
C TYR A 49 13.93 -0.72 -1.55
N PHE A 50 13.94 -0.29 -0.28
CA PHE A 50 13.97 -1.18 0.87
C PHE A 50 12.81 -2.18 0.81
N LEU A 51 13.10 -3.48 1.02
CA LEU A 51 12.20 -4.67 0.91
C LEU A 51 11.15 -4.61 -0.22
N ALA A 52 11.47 -3.88 -1.29
CA ALA A 52 10.61 -3.77 -2.45
C ALA A 52 11.05 -4.80 -3.48
N LYS A 53 10.09 -5.48 -4.08
CA LYS A 53 10.32 -6.33 -5.25
C LYS A 53 10.03 -5.50 -6.49
N TYR A 54 10.99 -5.36 -7.38
CA TYR A 54 10.75 -4.77 -8.69
C TYR A 54 10.10 -5.80 -9.63
N ILE A 55 9.05 -5.38 -10.34
CA ILE A 55 8.31 -6.15 -11.34
C ILE A 55 8.59 -5.50 -12.68
N GLU A 56 9.53 -6.09 -13.44
CA GLU A 56 10.07 -5.52 -14.66
C GLU A 56 9.03 -5.36 -15.78
N VAL A 57 8.14 -6.35 -15.93
CA VAL A 57 7.12 -6.39 -17.00
C VAL A 57 6.20 -5.15 -16.96
N ASP A 58 5.90 -4.67 -15.76
CA ASP A 58 5.01 -3.53 -15.53
C ASP A 58 5.77 -2.26 -15.10
N ASN A 59 7.09 -2.34 -14.93
CA ASN A 59 7.95 -1.27 -14.40
C ASN A 59 7.43 -0.68 -13.08
N VAL A 60 7.04 -1.55 -12.14
CA VAL A 60 6.54 -1.15 -10.81
C VAL A 60 7.28 -1.84 -9.68
N TYR A 61 7.30 -1.20 -8.51
CA TYR A 61 7.75 -1.78 -7.26
C TYR A 61 6.57 -2.31 -6.47
N GLN A 62 6.75 -3.46 -5.84
CA GLN A 62 5.82 -4.09 -4.92
C GLN A 62 6.42 -4.12 -3.52
N ARG A 63 5.74 -3.51 -2.55
CA ARG A 63 6.10 -3.57 -1.12
C ARG A 63 5.00 -4.31 -0.36
N ILE A 64 5.37 -5.41 0.29
CA ILE A 64 4.49 -6.18 1.18
C ILE A 64 4.70 -5.69 2.61
N PHE A 65 3.62 -5.53 3.37
CA PHE A 65 3.70 -5.07 4.76
C PHE A 65 2.59 -5.69 5.63
N PHE A 66 2.55 -5.25 6.89
CA PHE A 66 1.61 -5.70 7.91
C PHE A 66 1.48 -7.23 7.99
N LYS A 67 2.62 -7.90 8.19
CA LYS A 67 2.74 -9.37 8.28
C LYS A 67 2.23 -10.10 7.03
N GLY A 68 2.47 -9.53 5.84
CA GLY A 68 2.11 -10.19 4.58
C GLY A 68 0.62 -10.10 4.23
N ARG A 69 -0.12 -9.17 4.83
CA ARG A 69 -1.58 -9.05 4.58
C ARG A 69 -1.93 -8.03 3.50
N PHE A 70 -1.06 -7.05 3.30
CA PHE A 70 -1.29 -5.94 2.39
C PHE A 70 -0.05 -5.67 1.56
N LEU A 71 -0.29 -5.06 0.40
CA LEU A 71 0.74 -4.73 -0.55
C LEU A 71 0.44 -3.41 -1.24
N LEU A 72 1.51 -2.66 -1.50
CA LEU A 72 1.52 -1.43 -2.27
C LEU A 72 2.23 -1.71 -3.60
N TYR A 73 1.64 -1.22 -4.69
CA TYR A 73 2.34 -1.09 -5.96
C TYR A 73 2.63 0.38 -6.23
N TYR A 74 3.85 0.72 -6.60
CA TYR A 74 4.25 2.10 -6.84
C TYR A 74 5.33 2.23 -7.90
N GLU A 75 5.42 3.42 -8.47
CA GLU A 75 6.50 3.84 -9.37
C GLU A 75 7.35 4.92 -8.71
N ILE A 76 8.62 5.00 -9.09
CA ILE A 76 9.55 6.04 -8.65
C ILE A 76 9.81 6.96 -9.85
N LYS A 77 9.58 8.25 -9.67
CA LYS A 77 9.75 9.29 -10.69
C LYS A 77 10.58 10.45 -10.13
N GLY A 78 11.89 10.42 -10.39
CA GLY A 78 12.84 11.36 -9.78
C GLY A 78 12.76 11.27 -8.26
N ASP A 79 12.51 12.41 -7.61
CA ASP A 79 12.40 12.50 -6.14
C ASP A 79 11.00 12.18 -5.59
N SER A 80 10.11 11.63 -6.42
CA SER A 80 8.73 11.30 -6.03
C SER A 80 8.44 9.81 -6.17
N VAL A 81 7.63 9.29 -5.25
CA VAL A 81 7.05 7.96 -5.32
C VAL A 81 5.55 8.11 -5.50
N ILE A 82 4.97 7.40 -6.45
CA ILE A 82 3.53 7.41 -6.67
C ILE A 82 2.97 6.03 -6.37
N ILE A 83 2.21 5.92 -5.27
CA ILE A 83 1.45 4.72 -4.94
C ILE A 83 0.31 4.56 -5.93
N LEU A 84 0.42 3.55 -6.78
CA LEU A 84 -0.54 3.25 -7.84
C LEU A 84 -1.71 2.43 -7.31
N ARG A 85 -1.47 1.47 -6.43
CA ARG A 85 -2.49 0.54 -5.91
C ARG A 85 -2.25 0.16 -4.46
N PHE A 86 -3.35 -0.08 -3.74
CA PHE A 86 -3.36 -0.69 -2.41
C PHE A 86 -4.18 -1.98 -2.49
N ARG A 87 -3.67 -3.09 -1.94
CA ARG A 87 -4.36 -4.39 -2.02
C ARG A 87 -4.17 -5.23 -0.78
N SER A 88 -5.14 -6.10 -0.52
CA SER A 88 -4.93 -7.25 0.36
C SER A 88 -4.31 -8.40 -0.43
N THR A 89 -3.43 -9.18 0.20
CA THR A 89 -2.87 -10.43 -0.37
C THR A 89 -3.91 -11.52 -0.60
N LYS A 90 -5.11 -11.38 -0.03
CA LYS A 90 -6.24 -12.28 -0.30
C LYS A 90 -6.96 -11.97 -1.61
N GLN A 91 -6.70 -10.82 -2.22
CA GLN A 91 -7.23 -10.48 -3.54
C GLN A 91 -6.31 -11.05 -4.62
N ASN A 92 -6.84 -11.31 -5.81
CA ASN A 92 -6.01 -11.74 -6.94
C ASN A 92 -4.87 -10.72 -7.20
N PRO A 93 -3.63 -11.19 -7.44
CA PRO A 93 -2.54 -10.32 -7.87
C PRO A 93 -2.94 -9.55 -9.13
N LEU A 94 -2.46 -8.30 -9.24
CA LEU A 94 -2.72 -7.46 -10.41
C LEU A 94 -1.60 -7.54 -11.45
N PHE A 95 -0.42 -7.94 -11.00
CA PHE A 95 0.84 -8.02 -11.71
C PHE A 95 1.54 -9.30 -11.24
#